data_AF-A0A935YG14-F1
#
_entry.id   AF-A0A935YG14-F1
#
_cell.length_a   1.000
_cell.length_b   1.000
_cell.length_c   1.000
_cell.angle_alpha   90.00
_cell.angle_beta   90.00
_cell.angle_gamma   90.00
#
_symmetry.space_group_name_H-M   'P 1'
#
loop_
_entity.id
_entity.type
_entity.pdbx_description
1 polymer ?
#
loop_
_entity_poly.entity_id
_entity_poly.type
_entity_poly.pdbx_seq_one_letter_code
_entity_poly.pdbx_strand_id
1 'polypeptide(L)'
;MMITTTNFGLAKFGQKQLCALAGALSLLALAGCTDPIPQQSRPCPMVKVVQDAAYMTRFAGATEDLTDTSFEARIARSKSICYYQTNTDTGERVIRTELSVEFAASRGPNNPDSSAKFNYWIRVTGPGSSQLSSQELDVEIPFTAAKIQGVTQDSVDVFVPLKQGENGDFYRIYVGLAVSERGTRL
;
A
#
# COMPACT_ATOMS: atom_id res chain seq x y z
N MET A 1 -55.62 40.13 -21.36
CA MET A 1 -56.80 39.93 -20.51
C MET A 1 -57.13 38.43 -20.61
N MET A 2 -56.57 37.60 -19.73
CA MET A 2 -57.30 36.83 -18.70
C MET A 2 -58.60 36.23 -19.27
N ILE A 3 -58.89 34.92 -19.17
CA ILE A 3 -58.96 34.15 -17.92
C ILE A 3 -58.75 32.65 -18.18
N THR A 4 -58.07 32.08 -17.20
CA THR A 4 -57.62 30.71 -16.93
C THR A 4 -58.76 29.76 -16.49
N THR A 5 -58.63 28.48 -16.86
CA THR A 5 -58.87 27.22 -16.08
C THR A 5 -60.09 27.01 -15.16
N THR A 6 -60.65 25.80 -15.21
CA THR A 6 -60.72 24.80 -14.10
C THR A 6 -61.36 23.49 -14.63
N ASN A 7 -60.64 22.37 -14.72
CA ASN A 7 -60.40 21.30 -13.73
C ASN A 7 -61.64 20.44 -13.40
N PHE A 8 -61.55 19.12 -13.64
CA PHE A 8 -62.01 18.02 -12.77
C PHE A 8 -61.76 16.67 -13.46
N GLY A 9 -60.95 15.81 -12.84
CA GLY A 9 -60.65 14.46 -13.34
C GLY A 9 -61.69 13.42 -12.95
N LEU A 10 -61.55 12.21 -13.48
CA LEU A 10 -62.07 10.97 -12.89
C LEU A 10 -61.38 9.74 -13.48
N ALA A 11 -61.23 8.76 -12.59
CA ALA A 11 -60.31 7.63 -12.64
C ALA A 11 -60.71 6.50 -13.60
N LYS A 12 -59.71 5.72 -14.01
CA LYS A 12 -59.81 4.51 -14.86
C LYS A 12 -60.03 3.25 -14.01
N PHE A 13 -60.95 2.39 -14.45
CA PHE A 13 -61.07 1.00 -13.99
C PHE A 13 -61.59 0.07 -15.11
N GLY A 14 -61.10 -1.17 -15.10
CA GLY A 14 -61.57 -2.31 -15.91
C GLY A 14 -60.71 -2.55 -17.15
N GLN A 15 -59.82 -3.54 -17.26
CA GLN A 15 -59.92 -5.00 -17.03
C GLN A 15 -60.89 -5.69 -17.99
N LYS A 16 -60.34 -6.35 -19.03
CA LYS A 16 -60.56 -7.75 -19.46
C LYS A 16 -60.30 -7.95 -20.96
N GLN A 17 -59.92 -9.20 -21.29
CA GLN A 17 -59.98 -9.91 -22.58
C GLN A 17 -58.70 -9.88 -23.45
N LEU A 18 -57.94 -10.98 -23.47
CA LEU A 18 -58.05 -12.20 -24.31
C LEU A 18 -57.31 -12.02 -25.64
N CYS A 19 -56.27 -12.83 -25.87
CA CYS A 19 -56.10 -13.63 -27.09
C CYS A 19 -54.84 -14.49 -26.97
N ALA A 20 -55.05 -15.81 -27.01
CA ALA A 20 -54.03 -16.82 -27.19
C ALA A 20 -53.63 -16.89 -28.68
N LEU A 21 -52.33 -17.09 -28.95
CA LEU A 21 -51.72 -17.67 -30.17
C LEU A 21 -50.20 -17.71 -29.88
N ALA A 22 -49.66 -18.84 -29.43
CA ALA A 22 -49.03 -19.86 -30.28
C ALA A 22 -47.67 -19.42 -30.87
N GLY A 23 -46.60 -19.91 -30.24
CA GLY A 23 -45.39 -20.36 -30.96
C GLY A 23 -44.21 -19.39 -31.01
N ALA A 24 -43.05 -19.98 -30.68
CA ALA A 24 -41.70 -19.61 -31.10
C ALA A 24 -40.86 -18.71 -30.17
N LEU A 25 -39.81 -19.35 -29.64
CA LEU A 25 -38.51 -18.81 -29.23
C LEU A 25 -38.46 -17.92 -27.99
N SER A 26 -38.59 -18.56 -26.83
CA SER A 26 -37.89 -18.12 -25.62
C SER A 26 -36.37 -18.35 -25.78
N LEU A 27 -35.71 -17.45 -26.52
CA LEU A 27 -34.25 -17.27 -26.43
C LEU A 27 -33.95 -16.61 -25.08
N LEU A 28 -33.80 -17.42 -24.03
CA LEU A 28 -33.15 -16.97 -22.81
C LEU A 28 -31.68 -16.70 -23.15
N ALA A 29 -31.37 -15.45 -23.49
CA ALA A 29 -30.01 -14.95 -23.44
C ALA A 29 -29.58 -14.92 -21.98
N LEU A 30 -28.94 -15.99 -21.50
CA LEU A 30 -28.12 -15.91 -20.29
C LEU A 30 -26.91 -15.03 -20.63
N ALA A 31 -27.07 -13.73 -20.49
CA ALA A 31 -25.96 -12.82 -20.34
C ALA A 31 -25.25 -13.20 -19.03
N GLY A 32 -24.27 -14.09 -19.14
CA GLY A 32 -23.34 -14.36 -18.05
C GLY A 32 -22.55 -13.08 -17.79
N CYS A 33 -22.95 -12.32 -16.77
CA CYS A 33 -22.12 -11.29 -16.19
C CYS A 33 -20.90 -11.99 -15.57
N THR A 34 -19.80 -12.02 -16.31
CA THR A 34 -18.48 -12.27 -15.72
C THR A 34 -18.12 -11.05 -14.90
N ASP A 35 -18.58 -11.02 -13.64
CA ASP A 35 -18.13 -10.00 -12.70
C ASP A 35 -16.61 -10.11 -12.58
N PRO A 36 -15.86 -9.01 -12.77
CA PRO A 36 -14.43 -9.00 -12.53
C PRO A 36 -14.19 -9.47 -11.09
N ILE A 37 -13.39 -10.52 -10.91
CA ILE A 37 -13.05 -11.01 -9.57
C ILE A 37 -12.55 -9.79 -8.77
N PRO A 38 -13.13 -9.49 -7.59
CA PRO A 38 -12.73 -8.32 -6.82
C PRO A 38 -11.21 -8.32 -6.61
N GLN A 39 -10.56 -7.16 -6.79
CA GLN A 39 -9.10 -7.02 -6.62
C GLN A 39 -8.60 -7.61 -5.28
N GLN A 40 -9.47 -7.59 -4.26
CA GLN A 40 -9.26 -8.15 -2.92
C GLN A 40 -9.14 -9.69 -2.86
N SER A 41 -9.46 -10.41 -3.94
CA SER A 41 -9.36 -11.88 -4.01
C SER A 41 -7.97 -12.39 -4.39
N ARG A 42 -7.11 -11.52 -4.95
CA ARG A 42 -5.80 -11.91 -5.46
C ARG A 42 -4.75 -11.69 -4.36
N PRO A 43 -3.80 -12.63 -4.18
CA PRO A 43 -2.79 -12.50 -3.13
C PRO A 43 -1.88 -11.30 -3.40
N CYS A 44 -1.52 -10.55 -2.36
CA CYS A 44 -0.53 -9.48 -2.44
C CYS A 44 0.88 -10.00 -2.12
N PRO A 45 1.94 -9.35 -2.65
CA PRO A 45 3.30 -9.57 -2.16
C PRO A 45 3.38 -9.43 -0.65
N MET A 46 4.06 -10.37 0.00
CA MET A 46 4.20 -10.34 1.46
C MET A 46 5.23 -9.29 1.87
N VAL A 47 4.82 -8.35 2.72
CA VAL A 47 5.73 -7.38 3.33
C VAL A 47 6.37 -7.97 4.59
N LYS A 48 7.69 -7.86 4.71
CA LYS A 48 8.46 -8.34 5.86
C LYS A 48 9.41 -7.25 6.37
N VAL A 49 9.31 -6.94 7.66
CA VAL A 49 10.34 -6.14 8.34
C VAL A 49 11.49 -7.07 8.73
N VAL A 50 12.70 -6.78 8.27
CA VAL A 50 13.90 -7.54 8.66
C VAL A 50 14.25 -7.21 10.10
N GLN A 51 14.20 -8.21 10.98
CA GLN A 51 14.28 -8.01 12.44
C GLN A 51 15.60 -7.34 12.86
N ASP A 52 16.73 -7.80 12.34
CA ASP A 52 18.05 -7.24 12.64
C ASP A 52 18.24 -5.80 12.12
N ALA A 53 17.34 -5.36 11.22
CA ALA A 53 17.29 -4.00 10.69
C ALA A 53 16.01 -3.26 11.12
N ALA A 54 15.27 -3.75 12.11
CA ALA A 54 14.02 -3.12 12.56
C ALA A 54 14.25 -1.98 13.56
N TYR A 55 15.45 -1.92 14.14
CA TYR A 55 15.85 -1.01 15.19
C TYR A 55 17.27 -0.51 14.93
N MET A 56 17.57 0.73 15.35
CA MET A 56 18.93 1.25 15.38
C MET A 56 19.13 2.23 16.52
N THR A 57 20.38 2.30 16.96
CA THR A 57 20.91 3.39 17.78
C THR A 57 21.91 4.18 16.95
N ARG A 58 21.85 5.50 17.03
CA ARG A 58 22.86 6.41 16.47
C ARG A 58 23.58 7.08 17.62
N PHE A 59 24.90 6.97 17.62
CA PHE A 59 25.79 7.63 18.56
C PHE A 59 26.36 8.91 17.94
N ALA A 60 26.46 9.98 18.73
CA ALA A 60 27.14 11.21 18.32
C ALA A 60 28.67 11.08 18.38
N GLY A 61 29.18 10.19 19.23
CA GLY A 61 30.60 9.92 19.43
C GLY A 61 31.17 8.77 18.58
N ALA A 62 32.45 8.46 18.82
CA ALA A 62 33.13 7.29 18.28
C ALA A 62 32.89 6.02 19.12
N THR A 63 32.49 6.21 20.37
CA THR A 63 32.19 5.16 21.35
C THR A 63 30.70 4.82 21.34
N GLU A 64 30.39 3.51 21.42
CA GLU A 64 29.02 3.02 21.67
C GLU A 64 28.68 3.11 23.16
N ASP A 65 28.78 4.32 23.70
CA ASP A 65 28.37 4.62 25.07
C ASP A 65 26.91 5.12 25.04
N LEU A 66 26.08 4.63 25.96
CA LEU A 66 24.69 5.08 26.10
C LEU A 66 24.59 6.59 26.39
N THR A 67 25.61 7.18 27.01
CA THR A 67 25.72 8.62 27.24
C THR A 67 26.01 9.41 25.96
N ASP A 68 26.54 8.76 24.93
CA ASP A 68 26.81 9.32 23.60
C ASP A 68 25.68 9.06 22.60
N THR A 69 24.58 8.43 23.02
CA THR A 69 23.42 8.20 22.15
C THR A 69 22.83 9.53 21.67
N SER A 70 22.79 9.71 20.36
CA SER A 70 22.09 10.82 19.69
C SER A 70 20.61 10.52 19.55
N PHE A 71 20.25 9.36 19.02
CA PHE A 71 18.86 8.92 18.99
C PHE A 71 18.75 7.41 18.79
N GLU A 72 17.57 6.89 19.10
CA GLU A 72 17.14 5.54 18.77
C GLU A 72 15.97 5.62 17.80
N ALA A 73 15.93 4.73 16.81
CA ALA A 73 14.85 4.68 15.82
C ALA A 73 14.42 3.24 15.56
N ARG A 74 13.14 3.06 15.25
CA ARG A 74 12.56 1.74 14.94
C ARG A 74 11.48 1.84 13.88
N ILE A 75 11.30 0.76 13.13
CA ILE A 75 10.09 0.52 12.34
C ILE A 75 8.99 0.12 13.31
N ALA A 76 8.00 1.00 13.50
CA ALA A 76 6.90 0.78 14.42
C ALA A 76 5.79 -0.08 13.82
N ARG A 77 5.52 0.11 12.53
CA ARG A 77 4.48 -0.61 11.82
C ARG A 77 4.75 -0.61 10.32
N SER A 78 4.32 -1.65 9.63
CA SER A 78 4.20 -1.68 8.18
C SER A 78 2.82 -2.15 7.78
N LYS A 79 2.21 -1.51 6.78
CA LYS A 79 0.93 -1.89 6.17
C LYS A 79 1.06 -1.82 4.66
N SER A 80 0.28 -2.62 3.93
CA SER A 80 0.25 -2.55 2.48
C SER A 80 -1.12 -2.88 1.91
N ILE A 81 -1.43 -2.26 0.78
CA ILE A 81 -2.49 -2.67 -0.14
C ILE A 81 -1.88 -2.82 -1.54
N CYS A 82 -2.38 -3.74 -2.36
CA CYS A 82 -1.84 -3.95 -3.69
C CYS A 82 -2.94 -3.97 -4.76
N TYR A 83 -2.55 -3.58 -5.96
CA TYR A 83 -3.40 -3.48 -7.14
C TYR A 83 -2.72 -4.17 -8.31
N TYR A 84 -3.44 -5.06 -8.98
CA TYR A 84 -2.94 -5.69 -10.19
C TYR A 84 -3.29 -4.84 -11.40
N GLN A 85 -2.26 -4.50 -12.17
CA GLN A 85 -2.35 -3.67 -13.36
C GLN A 85 -1.83 -4.44 -14.57
N THR A 86 -2.46 -4.21 -15.71
CA THR A 86 -2.01 -4.71 -17.01
C THR A 86 -1.91 -3.53 -17.94
N ASN A 87 -0.75 -3.33 -18.56
CA ASN A 87 -0.59 -2.39 -19.65
C ASN A 87 -1.30 -2.98 -20.89
N THR A 88 -2.29 -2.28 -21.41
CA THR A 88 -3.12 -2.75 -22.53
C THR A 88 -2.37 -2.81 -23.86
N ASP A 89 -1.33 -2.00 -24.01
CA ASP A 89 -0.59 -1.85 -25.26
C ASP A 89 0.55 -2.88 -25.33
N THR A 90 1.25 -3.11 -24.21
CA THR A 90 2.39 -4.03 -24.14
C THR A 90 2.02 -5.42 -23.63
N GLY A 91 0.87 -5.56 -22.96
CA GLY A 91 0.47 -6.78 -22.26
C GLY A 91 1.24 -7.03 -20.96
N GLU A 92 2.13 -6.12 -20.55
CA GLU A 92 2.92 -6.24 -19.33
C GLU A 92 2.01 -6.19 -18.10
N ARG A 93 2.31 -7.03 -17.11
CA ARG A 93 1.55 -7.13 -15.87
C ARG A 93 2.43 -6.71 -14.70
N VAL A 94 1.90 -5.83 -13.85
CA VAL A 94 2.60 -5.37 -12.64
C VAL A 94 1.65 -5.41 -11.44
N ILE A 95 2.21 -5.58 -10.26
CA ILE A 95 1.51 -5.34 -8.99
C ILE A 95 2.03 -4.03 -8.43
N ARG A 96 1.18 -3.01 -8.37
CA ARG A 96 1.47 -1.76 -7.64
C ARG A 96 1.08 -1.98 -6.18
N THR A 97 2.06 -1.95 -5.29
CA THR A 97 1.85 -2.08 -3.85
C THR A 97 2.04 -0.73 -3.18
N GLU A 98 0.98 -0.18 -2.61
CA GLU A 98 1.06 0.98 -1.72
C GLU A 98 1.54 0.49 -0.35
N LEU A 99 2.81 0.76 -0.05
CA LEU A 99 3.46 0.41 1.20
C LEU A 99 3.47 1.62 2.13
N SER A 100 2.93 1.45 3.34
CA SER A 100 3.00 2.43 4.41
C SER A 100 3.90 1.93 5.53
N VAL A 101 4.91 2.73 5.90
CA VAL A 101 5.87 2.40 6.96
C VAL A 101 5.84 3.50 8.01
N GLU A 102 5.53 3.12 9.24
CA GLU A 102 5.54 4.00 10.40
C GLU A 102 6.87 3.83 11.13
N PHE A 103 7.54 4.94 11.41
CA PHE A 103 8.77 4.99 12.17
C PHE A 103 8.55 5.70 13.49
N ALA A 104 9.21 5.24 14.54
CA ALA A 104 9.26 5.93 15.82
C ALA A 104 10.72 6.18 16.19
N ALA A 105 11.01 7.35 16.76
CA ALA A 105 12.32 7.69 17.25
C ALA A 105 12.26 8.37 18.62
N SER A 106 13.31 8.15 19.42
CA SER A 106 13.52 8.77 20.72
C SER A 106 14.85 9.51 20.73
N ARG A 107 14.86 10.74 21.24
CA ARG A 107 16.05 11.56 21.41
C ARG A 107 16.90 10.98 22.53
N GLY A 108 18.18 10.78 22.25
CA GLY A 108 19.20 10.44 23.23
C GLY A 108 19.78 11.67 23.93
N PRO A 109 20.60 11.46 24.98
CA PRO A 109 21.24 12.53 25.75
C PRO A 109 22.13 13.45 24.90
N ASN A 110 22.77 12.95 23.84
CA ASN A 110 23.74 13.67 23.03
C ASN A 110 23.28 13.84 21.57
N ASN A 111 22.17 14.56 21.35
CA ASN A 111 21.65 14.86 20.02
C ASN A 111 21.96 16.30 19.57
N PRO A 112 23.00 16.53 18.74
CA PRO A 112 23.32 17.86 18.24
C PRO A 112 22.29 18.39 17.23
N ASP A 113 21.68 17.50 16.42
CA ASP A 113 20.82 17.87 15.29
C ASP A 113 19.37 18.18 15.68
N SER A 114 19.02 17.95 16.96
CA SER A 114 17.65 18.07 17.50
C SER A 114 16.58 17.37 16.65
N SER A 115 16.98 16.34 15.90
CA SER A 115 16.16 15.51 15.04
C SER A 115 16.79 14.12 14.96
N ALA A 116 16.00 13.12 14.58
CA ALA A 116 16.50 11.82 14.16
C ALA A 116 16.48 11.79 12.62
N LYS A 117 17.67 11.72 12.02
CA LYS A 117 17.86 11.61 10.56
C LYS A 117 18.47 10.25 10.23
N PHE A 118 17.76 9.44 9.47
CA PHE A 118 18.21 8.10 9.11
C PHE A 118 17.62 7.67 7.78
N ASN A 119 18.16 6.60 7.23
CA ASN A 119 17.69 5.99 6.00
C ASN A 119 17.00 4.65 6.30
N TYR A 120 16.07 4.28 5.44
CA TYR A 120 15.55 2.92 5.36
C TYR A 120 15.54 2.45 3.92
N TRP A 121 15.59 1.14 3.73
CA TRP A 121 15.58 0.52 2.41
C TRP A 121 14.34 -0.35 2.22
N ILE A 122 13.92 -0.44 0.96
CA ILE A 122 12.91 -1.37 0.48
C ILE A 122 13.55 -2.25 -0.58
N ARG A 123 13.43 -3.58 -0.43
CA ARG A 123 13.95 -4.56 -1.39
C ARG A 123 12.85 -5.50 -1.85
N VAL A 124 12.72 -5.68 -3.15
CA VAL A 124 11.76 -6.62 -3.75
C VAL A 124 12.50 -7.87 -4.21
N THR A 125 11.98 -9.03 -3.82
CA THR A 125 12.47 -10.32 -4.32
C THR A 125 11.36 -11.10 -5.01
N GLY A 126 11.70 -11.79 -6.09
CA GLY A 126 10.81 -12.71 -6.79
C GLY A 126 10.99 -14.18 -6.39
N PRO A 127 10.52 -15.11 -7.24
CA PRO A 127 10.72 -16.53 -7.06
C PRO A 127 12.21 -16.88 -6.85
N GLY A 128 12.47 -17.86 -5.98
CA GLY A 128 13.84 -18.31 -5.68
C GLY A 128 14.71 -17.27 -4.95
N SER A 129 14.09 -16.24 -4.35
CA SER A 129 14.79 -15.15 -3.65
C SER A 129 15.65 -14.27 -4.57
N SER A 130 15.34 -14.24 -5.88
CA SER A 130 16.00 -13.34 -6.83
C SER A 130 15.68 -11.88 -6.47
N GLN A 131 16.70 -11.05 -6.26
CA GLN A 131 16.49 -9.61 -6.01
C GLN A 131 16.09 -8.92 -7.33
N LEU A 132 14.97 -8.20 -7.30
CA LEU A 132 14.40 -7.52 -8.46
C LEU A 132 14.67 -6.02 -8.43
N SER A 133 14.50 -5.41 -7.26
CA SER A 133 14.74 -3.98 -7.06
C SER A 133 15.14 -3.68 -5.62
N SER A 134 15.81 -2.55 -5.43
CA SER A 134 16.18 -1.99 -4.13
C SER A 134 16.12 -0.47 -4.24
N GLN A 135 15.61 0.17 -3.20
CA GLN A 135 15.65 1.63 -3.06
C GLN A 135 15.88 2.01 -1.60
N GLU A 136 16.46 3.18 -1.38
CA GLU A 136 16.74 3.74 -0.06
C GLU A 136 16.10 5.13 0.01
N LEU A 137 15.53 5.46 1.17
CA LEU A 137 14.73 6.66 1.40
C LEU A 137 15.13 7.30 2.72
N ASP A 138 15.12 8.62 2.76
CA ASP A 138 15.46 9.43 3.93
C ASP A 138 14.23 9.61 4.85
N VAL A 139 14.47 9.59 6.15
CA VAL A 139 13.49 9.88 7.19
C VAL A 139 14.06 10.92 8.15
N GLU A 140 13.27 11.94 8.44
CA GLU A 140 13.57 12.94 9.46
C GLU A 140 12.42 13.04 10.46
N ILE A 141 12.73 12.86 11.74
CA ILE A 141 11.80 13.04 12.85
C ILE A 141 12.33 14.17 13.75
N PRO A 142 11.70 15.36 13.76
CA PRO A 142 12.16 16.46 14.59
C PRO A 142 11.87 16.23 16.07
N PHE A 143 12.78 16.67 16.93
CA PHE A 143 12.61 16.70 18.38
C PHE A 143 12.52 18.13 18.89
N THR A 144 11.90 18.31 20.06
CA THR A 144 11.90 19.59 20.78
C THR A 144 12.21 19.36 22.25
N ALA A 145 12.48 20.43 23.02
CA ALA A 145 12.69 20.32 24.47
C ALA A 145 11.49 19.69 25.19
N ALA A 146 10.27 19.91 24.70
CA ALA A 146 9.04 19.33 25.26
C ALA A 146 8.68 17.95 24.68
N LYS A 147 9.29 17.57 23.55
CA LYS A 147 8.95 16.35 22.80
C LYS A 147 10.22 15.61 22.37
N ILE A 148 10.64 14.70 23.23
CA ILE A 148 11.82 13.84 23.03
C ILE A 148 11.51 12.55 22.27
N GLN A 149 10.26 12.31 21.87
CA GLN A 149 9.85 11.17 21.05
C GLN A 149 9.01 11.64 19.88
N GLY A 150 9.18 11.01 18.72
CA GLY A 150 8.43 11.35 17.51
C GLY A 150 8.05 10.11 16.72
N VAL A 151 7.00 10.26 15.92
CA VAL A 151 6.51 9.25 14.99
C VAL A 151 6.29 9.94 13.65
N THR A 152 6.67 9.29 12.56
CA THR A 152 6.34 9.71 11.19
C THR A 152 5.92 8.49 10.38
N GLN A 153 5.24 8.72 9.26
CA GLN A 153 4.80 7.66 8.38
C GLN A 153 5.10 8.03 6.93
N ASP A 154 5.77 7.12 6.24
CA ASP A 154 6.00 7.22 4.80
C ASP A 154 5.03 6.32 4.05
N SER A 155 4.66 6.75 2.84
CA SER A 155 3.82 6.01 1.91
C SER A 155 4.50 5.97 0.54
N VAL A 156 4.77 4.76 0.05
CA VAL A 156 5.58 4.54 -1.15
C VAL A 156 4.94 3.51 -2.06
N ASP A 157 4.92 3.80 -3.35
CA ASP A 157 4.51 2.83 -4.36
C ASP A 157 5.66 1.91 -4.75
N VAL A 158 5.46 0.61 -4.56
CA VAL A 158 6.41 -0.44 -4.94
C VAL A 158 5.83 -1.23 -6.11
N PHE A 159 6.53 -1.22 -7.24
CA PHE A 159 6.12 -1.94 -8.44
C PHE A 159 6.81 -3.29 -8.52
N VAL A 160 6.00 -4.35 -8.62
CA VAL A 160 6.48 -5.73 -8.74
C VAL A 160 6.11 -6.25 -10.12
N PRO A 161 7.09 -6.55 -10.99
CA PRO A 161 6.78 -7.14 -12.29
C PRO A 161 6.17 -8.52 -12.10
N LEU A 162 5.16 -8.88 -12.89
CA LEU A 162 4.43 -10.13 -12.75
C LEU A 162 4.56 -10.98 -14.03
N LYS A 163 5.23 -12.13 -13.94
CA LYS A 163 5.33 -13.05 -15.09
C LYS A 163 4.05 -13.87 -15.26
N GLN A 164 3.89 -14.46 -16.43
CA GLN A 164 2.75 -15.33 -16.73
C GLN A 164 2.71 -16.52 -15.76
N GLY A 165 1.53 -16.82 -15.22
CA GLY A 165 1.33 -17.91 -14.26
C GLY A 165 1.70 -17.59 -12.81
N GLU A 166 2.37 -16.45 -12.56
CA GLU A 166 2.69 -16.01 -11.20
C GLU A 166 1.59 -15.14 -10.59
N ASN A 167 1.62 -15.01 -9.27
CA ASN A 167 0.77 -14.15 -8.46
C ASN A 167 1.61 -13.51 -7.33
N GLY A 168 0.98 -12.71 -6.46
CA GLY A 168 1.66 -12.01 -5.37
C GLY A 168 2.40 -12.92 -4.37
N ASP A 169 1.99 -14.18 -4.18
CA ASP A 169 2.62 -15.08 -3.20
C ASP A 169 4.07 -15.44 -3.56
N PHE A 170 4.44 -15.29 -4.83
CA PHE A 170 5.80 -15.53 -5.32
C PHE A 170 6.78 -14.42 -4.93
N TYR A 171 6.27 -13.28 -4.45
CA TYR A 171 7.04 -12.07 -4.23
C TYR A 171 7.06 -11.65 -2.77
N ARG A 172 8.18 -11.05 -2.38
CA ARG A 172 8.38 -10.51 -1.03
C ARG A 172 8.92 -9.09 -1.12
N ILE A 173 8.42 -8.23 -0.25
CA ILE A 173 8.90 -6.85 -0.08
C ILE A 173 9.52 -6.78 1.31
N TYR A 174 10.82 -6.59 1.36
CA TYR A 174 11.56 -6.44 2.61
C TYR A 174 11.75 -4.97 2.93
N VAL A 175 11.56 -4.62 4.19
CA VAL A 175 11.82 -3.28 4.72
C VAL A 175 12.80 -3.40 5.87
N GLY A 176 13.78 -2.52 5.90
CA GLY A 176 14.72 -2.42 7.01
C GLY A 176 15.32 -1.03 7.07
N LEU A 177 15.75 -0.63 8.26
CA LEU A 177 16.53 0.56 8.43
C LEU A 177 17.92 0.33 7.82
N ALA A 178 18.49 1.38 7.21
CA ALA A 178 19.86 1.35 6.74
C ALA A 178 20.79 1.47 7.95
N VAL A 179 21.09 0.32 8.56
CA VAL A 179 22.14 0.20 9.56
C VAL A 179 23.47 0.20 8.83
N SER A 180 24.26 1.26 9.00
CA SER A 180 25.66 1.17 8.64
C SER A 180 26.36 0.40 9.74
N GLU A 181 26.89 -0.78 9.42
CA GLU A 181 27.96 -1.34 10.22
C GLU A 181 29.12 -0.35 10.12
N ARG A 182 29.44 0.38 11.20
CA ARG A 182 30.78 0.98 11.30
C ARG A 182 31.75 -0.15 11.60
N GLY A 183 32.05 -0.93 10.56
CA GLY A 183 32.82 -2.17 10.70
C GLY A 183 33.43 -2.71 9.41
N THR A 184 33.32 -2.06 8.25
CA THR A 184 34.27 -2.25 7.12
C THR A 184 34.04 -1.21 6.04
N ARG A 185 34.73 -0.06 6.16
CA ARG A 185 35.26 0.61 4.97
C ARG A 185 36.74 0.25 4.93
N LEU A 186 37.08 -0.68 4.04
CA LEU A 186 38.44 -0.86 3.56
C LEU A 186 38.85 0.36 2.73
#